data_AF-E4XLZ9-F1
#
_entry.id   AF-E4XLZ9-F1
#
_cell.length_a   1.000
_cell.length_b   1.000
_cell.length_c   1.000
_cell.angle_alpha   90.00
_cell.angle_beta   90.00
_cell.angle_gamma   90.00
#
_symmetry.space_group_name_H-M   'P 1'
#
loop_
_entity.id
_entity.type
_entity.pdbx_description
1 polymer ?
#
loop_
_entity_poly.entity_id
_entity_poly.type
_entity_poly.pdbx_seq_one_letter_code
_entity_poly.pdbx_strand_id
1 'polypeptide(L)'
;MEVKFKETKDKLEKRLEMASNISLLVFSCLVMVSSYFYLLRWLHKDDFDNKYLTAEFERVDGLKALKDEELQPLGPLESMRYIEPNSIRLVDEDWMEFLSEAKTILLWTAGACAVIGLDWAFYGILNAASVKAKRAVSDVFPGKVQLHFRSEADPFVAPEERKPGIFADILEDLATSFEKIDPVNQTEIRKGFHKCIGVPNEPDQGVIAYQLIICGLLIVQLILGPYVKRLRFLICAVSYPKRQRERITWLWHKIKSDRARGYLRRGLNSLRPTSWKGLKGKLARFIFRANAFICNNCRRSRGAGNDHLYMVCQVAGCNAQYCIECFACLENKCSRCNGTIERLDSDDSISDCGDDSGLFPYF
;
A
#
# COMPACT_ATOMS: atom_id res chain seq x y z
N MET A 1 -41.49 0.05 23.79
CA MET A 1 -40.56 -0.02 22.64
C MET A 1 -39.14 -0.33 23.10
N GLU A 2 -38.64 0.33 24.13
CA GLU A 2 -37.27 0.15 24.65
C GLU A 2 -36.93 -1.28 25.09
N VAL A 3 -37.87 -2.00 25.73
CA VAL A 3 -37.63 -3.40 26.16
C VAL A 3 -37.42 -4.33 24.97
N LYS A 4 -38.25 -4.23 23.92
CA LYS A 4 -38.10 -5.02 22.70
C LYS A 4 -36.81 -4.67 21.96
N PHE A 5 -36.43 -3.38 21.93
CA PHE A 5 -35.18 -2.93 21.32
C PHE A 5 -33.95 -3.50 22.04
N LYS A 6 -33.97 -3.49 23.39
CA LYS A 6 -32.89 -4.05 24.21
C LYS A 6 -32.76 -5.56 24.03
N GLU A 7 -33.88 -6.29 24.02
CA GLU A 7 -33.88 -7.73 23.77
C GLU A 7 -33.34 -8.07 22.36
N THR A 8 -33.73 -7.31 21.33
CA THR A 8 -33.17 -7.51 19.98
C THR A 8 -31.68 -7.21 19.91
N LYS A 9 -31.22 -6.17 20.62
CA LYS A 9 -29.81 -5.79 20.70
C LYS A 9 -28.98 -6.89 21.35
N ASP A 10 -29.38 -7.37 22.53
CA ASP A 10 -28.66 -8.42 23.26
C ASP A 10 -28.60 -9.73 22.45
N LYS A 11 -29.67 -10.04 21.71
CA LYS A 11 -29.71 -11.21 20.80
C LYS A 11 -28.78 -11.05 19.61
N LEU A 12 -28.64 -9.84 19.08
CA LEU A 12 -27.70 -9.51 18.00
C LEU A 12 -26.25 -9.59 18.49
N GLU A 13 -25.95 -9.03 19.66
CA GLU A 13 -24.61 -9.08 20.27
C GLU A 13 -24.15 -10.52 20.50
N LYS A 14 -25.00 -11.37 21.09
CA LYS A 14 -24.69 -12.81 21.27
C LYS A 14 -24.43 -13.54 19.94
N ARG A 15 -25.17 -13.18 18.88
CA ARG A 15 -24.94 -13.76 17.54
C ARG A 15 -23.62 -13.28 16.95
N LEU A 16 -23.27 -12.02 17.15
CA LEU A 16 -22.00 -11.44 16.69
C LEU A 16 -20.80 -12.09 17.40
N GLU A 17 -20.89 -12.25 18.72
CA GLU A 17 -19.85 -12.93 19.52
C GLU A 17 -19.68 -14.39 19.09
N MET A 18 -20.78 -15.12 18.92
CA MET A 18 -20.75 -16.49 18.42
C MET A 18 -20.10 -16.57 17.03
N ALA A 19 -20.48 -15.67 16.11
CA ALA A 19 -19.89 -15.61 14.77
C ALA A 19 -18.39 -15.28 14.81
N SER A 20 -17.97 -14.36 15.70
CA SER A 20 -16.56 -14.01 15.90
C SER A 20 -15.74 -15.20 16.40
N ASN A 21 -16.25 -15.92 17.41
CA ASN A 21 -15.58 -17.10 17.96
C ASN A 21 -15.47 -18.23 16.93
N ILE A 22 -16.52 -18.48 16.15
CA ILE A 22 -16.48 -19.45 15.06
C ILE A 22 -15.47 -19.01 14.00
N SER A 23 -15.43 -17.72 13.64
CA SER A 23 -14.47 -17.18 12.68
C SER A 23 -13.02 -17.37 13.15
N LEU A 24 -12.72 -17.11 14.42
CA LEU A 24 -11.41 -17.33 15.02
C LEU A 24 -11.01 -18.81 14.98
N LEU A 25 -11.93 -19.72 15.30
CA LEU A 25 -11.68 -21.16 15.26
C LEU A 25 -11.39 -21.63 13.83
N VAL A 26 -12.23 -21.22 12.87
CA VAL A 26 -12.03 -21.54 11.45
C VAL A 26 -10.70 -20.99 10.96
N PHE A 27 -10.36 -19.74 11.29
CA PHE A 27 -9.08 -19.14 10.93
C PHE A 27 -7.89 -19.94 11.48
N SER A 28 -7.94 -20.32 12.76
CA SER A 28 -6.92 -21.17 13.39
C SER A 28 -6.76 -22.52 12.68
N CYS A 29 -7.88 -23.19 12.38
CA CYS A 29 -7.86 -24.44 11.62
C CYS A 29 -7.26 -24.25 10.22
N LEU A 30 -7.63 -23.19 9.50
CA LEU A 30 -7.09 -22.90 8.17
C LEU A 30 -5.58 -22.64 8.20
N VAL A 31 -5.08 -21.92 9.20
CA VAL A 31 -3.64 -21.68 9.37
C VAL A 31 -2.89 -22.99 9.61
N MET A 32 -3.43 -23.88 10.46
CA MET A 32 -2.84 -25.20 10.71
C MET A 32 -2.82 -26.07 9.46
N VAL A 33 -3.95 -26.16 8.76
CA VAL A 33 -4.07 -26.94 7.52
C VAL A 33 -3.14 -26.39 6.43
N SER A 34 -3.09 -25.07 6.25
CA SER A 34 -2.19 -24.41 5.30
C SER A 34 -0.71 -24.69 5.62
N SER A 35 -0.34 -24.64 6.90
CA SER A 35 1.03 -24.94 7.35
C SER A 35 1.41 -26.40 7.09
N TYR A 36 0.49 -27.34 7.35
CA TYR A 36 0.68 -28.75 7.05
C TYR A 36 0.86 -29.01 5.55
N PHE A 37 0.00 -28.43 4.71
CA PHE A 37 0.13 -28.58 3.26
C PHE A 37 1.39 -27.92 2.70
N TYR A 38 1.83 -26.80 3.29
CA TYR A 38 3.12 -26.20 2.94
C TYR A 38 4.25 -27.18 3.26
N LEU A 39 4.29 -27.75 4.46
CA LEU A 39 5.32 -28.70 4.85
C LEU A 39 5.33 -29.92 3.91
N LEU A 40 4.16 -30.49 3.61
CA LEU A 40 4.05 -31.62 2.68
C LEU A 40 4.61 -31.28 1.28
N ARG A 41 4.24 -30.11 0.73
CA ARG A 41 4.78 -29.66 -0.56
C ARG A 41 6.29 -29.45 -0.49
N TRP A 42 6.77 -28.81 0.57
CA TRP A 42 8.19 -28.57 0.80
C TRP A 42 8.99 -29.88 0.89
N LEU A 43 8.42 -30.92 1.50
CA LEU A 43 9.03 -32.24 1.61
C LEU A 43 9.01 -33.03 0.31
N HIS A 44 8.03 -32.87 -0.59
CA HIS A 44 7.90 -33.74 -1.77
C HIS A 44 8.29 -33.07 -3.08
N LYS A 45 8.33 -31.74 -3.14
CA LYS A 45 8.60 -30.98 -4.37
C LYS A 45 9.90 -30.18 -4.25
N ASP A 46 10.85 -30.46 -5.14
CA ASP A 46 12.16 -29.80 -5.14
C ASP A 46 12.09 -28.37 -5.69
N ASP A 47 11.13 -28.09 -6.56
CA ASP A 47 10.91 -26.79 -7.21
C ASP A 47 10.14 -25.80 -6.31
N PHE A 48 9.37 -26.32 -5.36
CA PHE A 48 8.47 -25.53 -4.54
C PHE A 48 9.22 -24.65 -3.52
N ASP A 49 9.11 -23.32 -3.64
CA ASP A 49 9.75 -22.33 -2.74
C ASP A 49 11.27 -22.51 -2.63
N ASN A 50 11.91 -23.03 -3.70
CA ASN A 50 13.34 -23.27 -3.77
C ASN A 50 14.06 -22.14 -4.52
N LYS A 51 13.95 -20.93 -3.97
CA LYS A 51 14.54 -19.68 -4.52
C LYS A 51 15.67 -19.10 -3.67
N TYR A 52 15.99 -19.75 -2.56
CA TYR A 52 16.89 -19.20 -1.55
C TYR A 52 18.32 -19.72 -1.71
N LEU A 53 19.27 -18.78 -1.86
CA LEU A 53 20.71 -19.03 -1.85
C LEU A 53 21.18 -19.03 -0.39
N THR A 54 21.35 -20.22 0.17
CA THR A 54 21.79 -20.40 1.57
C THR A 54 23.30 -20.54 1.65
N ALA A 55 23.90 -20.36 2.84
CA ALA A 55 25.34 -20.60 3.04
C ALA A 55 25.77 -22.02 2.64
N GLU A 56 24.88 -23.01 2.79
CA GLU A 56 25.15 -24.38 2.32
C GLU A 56 25.18 -24.48 0.78
N PHE A 57 24.42 -23.64 0.07
CA PHE A 57 24.51 -23.53 -1.38
C PHE A 57 25.88 -22.97 -1.80
N GLU A 58 26.34 -21.90 -1.16
CA GLU A 58 27.67 -21.31 -1.42
C GLU A 58 28.79 -22.32 -1.18
N ARG A 59 28.67 -23.13 -0.12
CA ARG A 59 29.62 -24.21 0.17
C ARG A 59 29.65 -25.26 -0.94
N VAL A 60 28.48 -25.66 -1.44
CA VAL A 60 28.38 -26.63 -2.55
C VAL A 60 28.91 -26.04 -3.86
N ASP A 61 28.66 -24.75 -4.12
CA ASP A 61 29.16 -24.06 -5.31
C ASP A 61 30.69 -23.92 -5.26
N GLY A 62 31.26 -23.52 -4.13
CA GLY A 62 32.72 -23.43 -3.95
C GLY A 62 33.44 -24.77 -4.10
N LEU A 63 32.83 -25.89 -3.67
CA LEU A 63 33.40 -27.23 -3.93
C LEU A 63 33.39 -27.60 -5.42
N LYS A 64 32.48 -27.02 -6.21
CA LYS A 64 32.39 -27.25 -7.66
C LYS A 64 33.20 -26.24 -8.46
N ALA A 65 33.49 -25.07 -7.89
CA ALA A 65 34.46 -24.12 -8.42
C ALA A 65 35.86 -24.77 -8.55
N LEU A 66 36.23 -25.68 -7.64
CA LEU A 66 37.45 -26.48 -7.75
C LEU A 66 37.53 -27.37 -9.01
N LYS A 67 36.42 -27.52 -9.73
CA LYS A 67 36.31 -28.30 -10.98
C LYS A 67 35.94 -27.41 -12.18
N ASP A 68 36.14 -26.10 -12.07
CA ASP A 68 35.75 -25.08 -13.06
C ASP A 68 34.25 -25.10 -13.41
N GLU A 69 33.39 -25.52 -12.46
CA GLU A 69 31.94 -25.53 -12.60
C GLU A 69 31.26 -24.49 -11.70
N GLU A 70 31.89 -23.35 -11.43
CA GLU A 70 31.33 -22.31 -10.55
C GLU A 70 30.07 -21.65 -11.16
N LEU A 71 29.03 -21.43 -10.35
CA LEU A 71 27.86 -20.68 -10.78
C LEU A 71 27.95 -19.19 -10.42
N GLN A 72 28.64 -18.79 -9.36
CA GLN A 72 28.83 -17.37 -9.05
C GLN A 72 29.85 -16.71 -10.01
N PRO A 73 29.68 -15.43 -10.38
CA PRO A 73 28.63 -14.49 -9.97
C PRO A 73 27.28 -14.72 -10.67
N LEU A 74 26.17 -14.50 -9.94
CA LEU A 74 24.83 -14.58 -10.52
C LEU A 74 24.63 -13.47 -11.57
N GLY A 75 24.07 -13.82 -12.72
CA GLY A 75 23.68 -12.83 -13.72
C GLY A 75 22.58 -11.90 -13.16
N PRO A 76 22.42 -10.67 -13.70
CA PRO A 76 21.45 -9.70 -13.20
C PRO A 76 20.00 -10.22 -13.15
N LEU A 77 19.58 -11.01 -14.15
CA LEU A 77 18.24 -11.62 -14.13
C LEU A 77 18.10 -12.76 -13.13
N GLU A 78 19.17 -13.52 -12.91
CA GLU A 78 19.19 -14.58 -11.89
C GLU A 78 19.16 -13.96 -10.49
N SER A 79 19.86 -12.85 -10.30
CA SER A 79 19.82 -12.08 -9.07
C SER A 79 18.40 -11.57 -8.78
N MET A 80 17.56 -11.31 -9.79
CA MET A 80 16.16 -10.92 -9.54
C MET A 80 15.28 -12.09 -9.09
N ARG A 81 15.66 -13.33 -9.41
CA ARG A 81 14.88 -14.54 -9.12
C ARG A 81 15.33 -15.25 -7.83
N TYR A 82 16.64 -15.31 -7.61
CA TYR A 82 17.25 -16.01 -6.49
C TYR A 82 17.73 -15.00 -5.44
N ILE A 83 17.42 -15.27 -4.18
CA ILE A 83 17.70 -14.37 -3.06
C ILE A 83 18.37 -15.08 -1.90
N GLU A 84 19.20 -14.36 -1.16
CA GLU A 84 19.63 -14.82 0.16
C GLU A 84 18.46 -14.73 1.14
N PRO A 85 18.27 -15.72 2.04
CA PRO A 85 17.23 -15.71 3.07
C PRO A 85 17.24 -14.43 3.91
N ASN A 86 18.44 -13.93 4.25
CA ASN A 86 18.66 -12.81 5.15
C ASN A 86 18.62 -11.44 4.46
N SER A 87 18.47 -11.40 3.13
CA SER A 87 18.44 -10.13 2.39
C SER A 87 17.16 -9.34 2.70
N ILE A 88 17.22 -8.00 2.74
CA ILE A 88 16.00 -7.17 2.94
C ILE A 88 15.16 -7.08 1.64
N ARG A 89 15.75 -7.44 0.51
CA ARG A 89 15.15 -7.26 -0.82
C ARG A 89 14.02 -8.25 -1.10
N LEU A 90 12.86 -7.76 -1.51
CA LEU A 90 11.73 -8.57 -2.00
C LEU A 90 11.96 -9.00 -3.47
N VAL A 91 11.60 -10.25 -3.79
CA VAL A 91 11.63 -10.81 -5.16
C VAL A 91 10.42 -10.28 -5.96
N ASP A 92 10.56 -10.11 -7.27
CA ASP A 92 9.48 -9.63 -8.15
C ASP A 92 8.18 -10.43 -8.07
N GLU A 93 8.29 -11.76 -7.92
CA GLU A 93 7.12 -12.62 -7.72
C GLU A 93 6.41 -12.32 -6.39
N ASP A 94 7.16 -11.98 -5.34
CA ASP A 94 6.60 -11.62 -4.03
C ASP A 94 5.97 -10.22 -4.03
N TRP A 95 6.42 -9.32 -4.93
CA TRP A 95 5.86 -7.97 -5.06
C TRP A 95 4.42 -7.96 -5.54
N MET A 96 4.03 -8.86 -6.46
CA MET A 96 2.66 -8.91 -6.96
C MET A 96 1.68 -9.39 -5.89
N GLU A 97 2.08 -10.38 -5.09
CA GLU A 97 1.31 -10.83 -3.92
C GLU A 97 1.22 -9.70 -2.88
N PHE A 98 2.35 -9.08 -2.56
CA PHE A 98 2.41 -7.96 -1.62
C PHE A 98 1.52 -6.79 -2.06
N LEU A 99 1.53 -6.40 -3.33
CA LEU A 99 0.69 -5.32 -3.85
C LEU A 99 -0.81 -5.66 -3.76
N SER A 100 -1.18 -6.91 -3.99
CA SER A 100 -2.56 -7.38 -3.85
C SER A 100 -3.03 -7.31 -2.39
N GLU A 101 -2.19 -7.80 -1.46
CA GLU A 101 -2.43 -7.75 -0.02
C GLU A 101 -2.50 -6.28 0.46
N ALA A 102 -1.55 -5.45 0.03
CA ALA A 102 -1.45 -4.03 0.35
C ALA A 102 -2.68 -3.25 -0.10
N LYS A 103 -3.15 -3.47 -1.33
CA LYS A 103 -4.35 -2.81 -1.87
C LYS A 103 -5.57 -3.12 -1.00
N THR A 104 -5.70 -4.38 -0.59
CA THR A 104 -6.84 -4.83 0.22
C THR A 104 -6.81 -4.17 1.59
N ILE A 105 -5.67 -4.21 2.29
CA ILE A 105 -5.50 -3.59 3.60
C ILE A 105 -5.68 -2.06 3.52
N LEU A 106 -5.13 -1.42 2.49
CA LEU A 106 -5.27 0.03 2.28
C LEU A 106 -6.74 0.42 2.06
N LEU A 107 -7.51 -0.37 1.33
CA LEU A 107 -8.94 -0.11 1.12
C LEU A 107 -9.73 -0.22 2.44
N TRP A 108 -9.47 -1.25 3.24
CA TRP A 108 -10.12 -1.44 4.54
C TRP A 108 -9.77 -0.34 5.54
N THR A 109 -8.49 0.04 5.61
CA THR A 109 -8.03 1.13 6.47
C THR A 109 -8.59 2.49 6.03
N ALA A 110 -8.66 2.76 4.73
CA ALA A 110 -9.33 3.94 4.20
C ALA A 110 -10.82 3.96 4.54
N GLY A 111 -11.51 2.82 4.43
CA GLY A 111 -12.90 2.68 4.84
C GLY A 111 -13.10 2.95 6.33
N ALA A 112 -12.24 2.41 7.20
CA ALA A 112 -12.27 2.67 8.64
C ALA A 112 -12.08 4.16 8.97
N CYS A 113 -11.09 4.80 8.35
CA CYS A 113 -10.85 6.24 8.50
C CYS A 113 -12.05 7.08 8.01
N ALA A 114 -12.69 6.66 6.91
CA ALA A 114 -13.87 7.33 6.39
C ALA A 114 -15.06 7.26 7.37
N VAL A 115 -15.29 6.11 8.00
CA VAL A 115 -16.33 5.96 9.04
C VAL A 115 -16.05 6.87 10.23
N ILE A 116 -14.81 6.90 10.74
CA ILE A 116 -14.41 7.81 11.82
C ILE A 116 -14.65 9.28 11.41
N GLY A 117 -14.25 9.64 10.18
CA GLY A 117 -14.46 10.99 9.65
C GLY A 117 -15.94 11.36 9.53
N LEU A 118 -16.80 10.41 9.12
CA LEU A 118 -18.24 10.59 9.07
C LEU A 118 -18.83 10.80 10.47
N ASP A 119 -18.41 10.04 11.47
CA ASP A 119 -18.88 10.20 12.85
C ASP A 119 -18.52 11.59 13.40
N TRP A 120 -17.30 12.06 13.15
CA TRP A 120 -16.90 13.43 13.50
C TRP A 120 -17.70 14.49 12.72
N ALA A 121 -17.99 14.26 11.45
CA ALA A 121 -18.81 15.16 10.65
C ALA A 121 -20.25 15.23 11.18
N PHE A 122 -20.87 14.08 11.52
CA PHE A 122 -22.19 14.02 12.12
C PHE A 122 -22.23 14.73 13.47
N TYR A 123 -21.25 14.46 14.34
CA TYR A 123 -21.10 15.17 15.62
C TYR A 123 -21.00 16.68 15.39
N GLY A 124 -20.16 17.13 14.44
CA GLY A 124 -19.98 18.53 14.11
C GLY A 124 -21.27 19.21 13.63
N ILE A 125 -22.02 18.56 12.74
CA ILE A 125 -23.30 19.06 12.23
C ILE A 125 -24.33 19.16 13.37
N LEU A 126 -24.49 18.10 14.17
CA LEU A 126 -25.42 18.08 15.30
C LEU A 126 -25.04 19.11 16.36
N ASN A 127 -23.75 19.27 16.65
CA ASN A 127 -23.27 20.25 17.62
C ASN A 127 -23.54 21.68 17.12
N ALA A 128 -23.20 21.98 15.86
CA ALA A 128 -23.50 23.27 15.25
C ALA A 128 -25.01 23.57 15.22
N ALA A 129 -25.85 22.59 14.88
CA ALA A 129 -27.30 22.72 14.91
C ALA A 129 -27.82 22.98 16.34
N SER A 130 -27.30 22.23 17.33
CA SER A 130 -27.68 22.39 18.73
C SER A 130 -27.32 23.79 19.28
N VAL A 131 -26.15 24.31 18.93
CA VAL A 131 -25.69 25.64 19.34
C VAL A 131 -26.53 26.73 18.67
N LYS A 132 -26.80 26.61 17.36
CA LYS A 132 -27.65 27.57 16.64
C LYS A 132 -29.08 27.58 17.19
N ALA A 133 -29.65 26.42 17.45
CA ALA A 133 -30.99 26.32 18.03
C ALA A 133 -31.06 26.92 19.44
N LYS A 134 -30.05 26.65 20.29
CA LYS A 134 -29.93 27.26 21.63
C LYS A 134 -29.77 28.79 21.57
N ARG A 135 -29.04 29.33 20.59
CA ARG A 135 -28.90 30.77 20.36
C ARG A 135 -30.19 31.40 19.85
N ALA A 136 -30.82 30.82 18.82
CA ALA A 136 -32.08 31.32 18.27
C ALA A 136 -33.18 31.44 19.33
N VAL A 137 -33.25 30.47 20.25
CA VAL A 137 -34.16 30.54 21.40
C VAL A 137 -33.78 31.70 22.32
N SER A 138 -32.50 31.86 22.64
CA SER A 138 -32.04 33.00 23.45
C SER A 138 -32.32 34.36 22.78
N ASP A 139 -32.42 34.41 21.45
CA ASP A 139 -32.69 35.62 20.66
C ASP A 139 -34.19 35.87 20.38
N VAL A 140 -35.06 34.86 20.50
CA VAL A 140 -36.53 35.00 20.41
C VAL A 140 -37.18 35.33 21.76
N PHE A 141 -36.56 34.91 22.88
CA PHE A 141 -37.00 35.26 24.23
C PHE A 141 -36.46 36.58 24.86
N PRO A 142 -35.71 37.50 24.20
CA PRO A 142 -35.56 38.84 24.73
C PRO A 142 -36.91 39.53 24.49
N GLY A 143 -37.77 39.48 25.50
CA GLY A 143 -39.14 40.02 25.49
C GLY A 143 -39.22 41.55 25.36
N LYS A 144 -38.52 42.15 24.40
CA LYS A 144 -38.69 43.56 24.04
C LYS A 144 -39.66 43.67 22.88
N VAL A 145 -40.93 43.85 23.21
CA VAL A 145 -41.93 44.32 22.26
C VAL A 145 -41.66 45.81 22.01
N GLN A 146 -40.92 46.14 20.94
CA GLN A 146 -40.73 47.52 20.53
C GLN A 146 -41.92 47.94 19.66
N LEU A 147 -42.87 48.69 20.24
CA LEU A 147 -43.96 49.31 19.49
C LEU A 147 -43.48 50.65 18.93
N HIS A 148 -43.44 50.78 17.61
CA HIS A 148 -43.19 52.05 16.94
C HIS A 148 -44.52 52.66 16.48
N PHE A 149 -45.01 53.66 17.23
CA PHE A 149 -46.19 54.41 16.85
C PHE A 149 -45.82 55.52 15.86
N ARG A 150 -46.40 55.48 14.66
CA ARG A 150 -46.29 56.56 13.67
C ARG A 150 -47.58 57.36 13.68
N SER A 151 -47.57 58.53 14.32
CA SER A 151 -48.69 59.47 14.22
C SER A 151 -48.64 60.22 12.89
N GLU A 152 -49.78 60.38 12.22
CA GLU A 152 -49.93 61.31 11.11
C GLU A 152 -49.75 62.73 11.67
N ALA A 153 -48.66 63.37 11.27
CA ALA A 153 -48.15 64.56 11.95
C ALA A 153 -48.83 65.84 11.45
N ASP A 154 -49.36 66.63 12.38
CA ASP A 154 -49.72 68.02 12.09
C ASP A 154 -48.44 68.83 11.79
N PRO A 155 -48.31 69.50 10.61
CA PRO A 155 -47.09 70.21 10.23
C PRO A 155 -46.68 71.36 11.16
N PHE A 156 -47.60 71.83 12.01
CA PHE A 156 -47.40 73.01 12.86
C PHE A 156 -46.82 72.72 14.25
N VAL A 157 -46.64 71.45 14.62
CA VAL A 157 -46.12 71.06 15.96
C VAL A 157 -44.67 70.60 15.85
N ALA A 158 -43.80 71.23 16.65
CA ALA A 158 -42.37 70.92 16.74
C ALA A 158 -42.15 69.44 17.14
N PRO A 159 -41.14 68.76 16.56
CA PRO A 159 -40.93 67.33 16.80
C PRO A 159 -40.74 66.94 18.27
N GLU A 160 -40.15 67.82 19.09
CA GLU A 160 -39.86 67.57 20.52
C GLU A 160 -41.10 67.63 21.43
N GLU A 161 -42.19 68.27 21.00
CA GLU A 161 -43.42 68.43 21.82
C GLU A 161 -44.54 67.45 21.41
N ARG A 162 -44.31 66.58 20.42
CA ARG A 162 -45.28 65.58 20.00
C ARG A 162 -45.39 64.48 21.04
N LYS A 163 -46.44 64.55 21.85
CA LYS A 163 -46.81 63.45 22.74
C LYS A 163 -47.49 62.35 21.93
N PRO A 164 -47.15 61.07 22.15
CA PRO A 164 -47.96 59.96 21.67
C PRO A 164 -49.42 60.16 22.13
N GLY A 165 -50.38 59.80 21.28
CA GLY A 165 -51.80 59.89 21.66
C GLY A 165 -52.11 58.93 22.81
N ILE A 166 -53.20 59.18 23.54
CA ILE A 166 -53.65 58.36 24.69
C ILE A 166 -53.70 56.85 24.35
N PHE A 167 -54.04 56.49 23.11
CA PHE A 167 -54.05 55.10 22.65
C PHE A 167 -52.64 54.49 22.53
N ALA A 168 -51.64 55.27 22.14
CA ALA A 168 -50.26 54.80 22.08
C ALA A 168 -49.70 54.57 23.49
N ASP A 169 -50.01 55.45 24.44
CA ASP A 169 -49.64 55.26 25.86
C ASP A 169 -50.26 53.98 26.44
N ILE A 170 -51.55 53.72 26.18
CA ILE A 170 -52.22 52.49 26.63
C ILE A 170 -51.56 51.24 26.01
N LEU A 171 -51.20 51.31 24.73
CA LEU A 171 -50.56 50.18 24.04
C LEU A 171 -49.12 49.95 24.51
N GLU A 172 -48.39 51.01 24.86
CA GLU A 172 -47.07 50.92 25.47
C GLU A 172 -47.13 50.35 26.90
N ASP A 173 -48.09 50.78 27.72
CA ASP A 173 -48.34 50.22 29.06
C ASP A 173 -48.76 48.74 29.01
N LEU A 174 -49.57 48.38 28.01
CA LEU A 174 -49.94 46.99 27.76
C LEU A 174 -48.69 46.18 27.36
N ALA A 175 -47.86 46.68 26.45
CA ALA A 175 -46.63 46.02 25.99
C ALA A 175 -45.61 45.84 27.13
N THR A 176 -45.43 46.85 27.98
CA THR A 176 -44.53 46.77 29.15
C THR A 176 -45.08 45.85 30.25
N SER A 177 -46.41 45.72 30.36
CA SER A 177 -47.05 44.73 31.24
C SER A 177 -46.80 43.30 30.77
N PHE A 178 -46.78 43.06 29.46
CA PHE A 178 -46.38 41.77 28.89
C PHE A 178 -44.88 41.45 29.08
N GLU A 179 -44.01 42.46 29.06
CA GLU A 179 -42.58 42.31 29.39
C GLU A 179 -42.36 41.90 30.87
N LYS A 180 -43.28 42.30 31.76
CA LYS A 180 -43.27 41.93 33.19
C LYS A 180 -43.86 40.56 33.50
N ILE A 181 -44.41 39.83 32.51
CA ILE A 181 -44.91 38.46 32.73
C ILE A 181 -43.74 37.53 33.07
N ASP A 182 -43.83 36.94 34.26
CA ASP A 182 -42.82 36.26 35.06
C ASP A 182 -41.51 35.85 34.34
N PRO A 183 -40.35 36.45 34.70
CA PRO A 183 -39.05 35.95 34.26
C PRO A 183 -38.81 34.50 34.72
N VAL A 184 -39.49 34.05 35.77
CA VAL A 184 -39.45 32.67 36.27
C VAL A 184 -40.01 31.70 35.21
N ASN A 185 -41.20 31.97 34.65
CA ASN A 185 -41.79 31.12 33.61
C ASN A 185 -40.94 31.09 32.33
N GLN A 186 -40.37 32.23 31.93
CA GLN A 186 -39.49 32.30 30.76
C GLN A 186 -38.19 31.50 30.97
N THR A 187 -37.61 31.54 32.17
CA THR A 187 -36.42 30.75 32.49
C THR A 187 -36.71 29.25 32.56
N GLU A 188 -37.90 28.84 33.04
CA GLU A 188 -38.30 27.42 33.04
C GLU A 188 -38.57 26.90 31.64
N ILE A 189 -39.25 27.67 30.79
CA ILE A 189 -39.47 27.33 29.38
C ILE A 189 -38.13 27.23 28.63
N ARG A 190 -37.22 28.20 28.85
CA ARG A 190 -35.87 28.16 28.30
C ARG A 190 -35.10 26.92 28.79
N LYS A 191 -35.09 26.64 30.09
CA LYS A 191 -34.46 25.43 30.65
C LYS A 191 -35.07 24.15 30.07
N GLY A 192 -36.38 24.09 29.90
CA GLY A 192 -37.09 23.00 29.24
C GLY A 192 -36.65 22.81 27.80
N PHE A 193 -36.55 23.89 27.02
CA PHE A 193 -36.10 23.85 25.63
C PHE A 193 -34.62 23.44 25.51
N HIS A 194 -33.77 23.94 26.39
CA HIS A 194 -32.36 23.52 26.47
C HIS A 194 -32.22 22.05 26.88
N LYS A 195 -33.16 21.49 27.64
CA LYS A 195 -33.21 20.07 28.00
C LYS A 195 -33.72 19.20 26.84
N CYS A 196 -34.64 19.72 26.02
CA CYS A 196 -35.11 19.06 24.79
C CYS A 196 -34.05 19.04 23.68
N ILE A 197 -33.21 20.07 23.57
CA ILE A 197 -32.04 20.08 22.69
C ILE A 197 -30.86 19.42 23.41
N GLY A 198 -30.83 18.09 23.33
CA GLY A 198 -29.73 17.28 23.86
C GLY A 198 -28.37 17.76 23.35
N VAL A 199 -27.35 17.62 24.20
CA VAL A 199 -25.95 17.76 23.78
C VAL A 199 -25.62 16.50 22.95
N PRO A 200 -25.15 16.63 21.70
CA PRO A 200 -24.77 15.46 20.92
C PRO A 200 -23.63 14.72 21.62
N ASN A 201 -23.70 13.40 21.60
CA ASN A 201 -22.65 12.56 22.15
C ASN A 201 -21.39 12.69 21.30
N GLU A 202 -20.26 12.97 21.93
CA GLU A 202 -18.96 12.95 21.27
C GLU A 202 -18.63 11.51 20.80
N PRO A 203 -17.95 11.35 19.65
CA PRO A 203 -17.44 10.05 19.23
C PRO A 203 -16.61 9.41 20.34
N ASP A 204 -16.85 8.12 20.61
CA ASP A 204 -16.15 7.40 21.67
C ASP A 204 -14.65 7.27 21.34
N GLN A 205 -13.83 8.00 22.09
CA GLN A 205 -12.38 8.03 21.95
C GLN A 205 -11.76 6.64 22.14
N GLY A 206 -12.35 5.78 22.98
CA GLY A 206 -11.91 4.40 23.18
C GLY A 206 -12.11 3.54 21.94
N VAL A 207 -13.28 3.65 21.30
CA VAL A 207 -13.59 2.91 20.05
C VAL A 207 -12.71 3.39 18.90
N ILE A 208 -12.49 4.70 18.79
CA ILE A 208 -11.58 5.27 17.79
C ILE A 208 -10.15 4.77 18.01
N ALA A 209 -9.65 4.81 19.23
CA ALA A 209 -8.32 4.31 19.56
C ALA A 209 -8.17 2.82 19.22
N TYR A 210 -9.15 2.00 19.59
CA TYR A 210 -9.18 0.57 19.25
C TYR A 210 -9.14 0.33 17.74
N GLN A 211 -9.95 1.07 16.97
CA GLN A 211 -9.98 0.96 15.51
C GLN A 211 -8.64 1.35 14.88
N LEU A 212 -7.99 2.42 15.38
CA LEU A 212 -6.67 2.84 14.93
C LEU A 212 -5.58 1.82 15.24
N ILE A 213 -5.63 1.19 16.42
CA ILE A 213 -4.72 0.11 16.80
C ILE A 213 -4.85 -1.07 15.84
N ILE A 214 -6.08 -1.52 15.54
CA ILE A 214 -6.30 -2.60 14.57
C ILE A 214 -5.74 -2.23 13.20
N CYS A 215 -6.01 -1.01 12.70
CA CYS A 215 -5.47 -0.54 11.42
C CYS A 215 -3.93 -0.55 11.42
N GLY A 216 -3.31 -0.10 12.51
CA GLY A 216 -1.86 -0.14 12.68
C GLY A 216 -1.31 -1.57 12.66
N LEU A 217 -1.96 -2.51 13.35
CA LEU A 217 -1.56 -3.93 13.35
C LEU A 217 -1.65 -4.55 11.95
N LEU A 218 -2.67 -4.22 11.16
CA LEU A 218 -2.79 -4.70 9.78
C LEU A 218 -1.65 -4.19 8.88
N ILE A 219 -1.23 -2.93 9.06
CA ILE A 219 -0.09 -2.35 8.33
C ILE A 219 1.21 -3.03 8.75
N VAL A 220 1.41 -3.29 10.04
CA VAL A 220 2.57 -4.02 10.55
C VAL A 220 2.60 -5.44 9.97
N GLN A 221 1.46 -6.14 9.91
CA GLN A 221 1.35 -7.45 9.28
C GLN A 221 1.70 -7.42 7.79
N LEU A 222 1.30 -6.39 7.05
CA LEU A 222 1.66 -6.22 5.65
C LEU A 222 3.19 -6.15 5.48
N ILE A 223 3.86 -5.35 6.32
CA ILE A 223 5.33 -5.19 6.27
C ILE A 223 6.04 -6.49 6.69
N LEU A 224 5.55 -7.17 7.72
CA LEU A 224 6.16 -8.39 8.26
C LEU A 224 5.84 -9.66 7.43
N GLY A 225 4.76 -9.66 6.65
CA GLY A 225 4.27 -10.82 5.90
C GLY A 225 5.33 -11.52 5.03
N PRO A 226 6.09 -10.78 4.19
CA PRO A 226 7.19 -11.36 3.39
C PRO A 226 8.27 -12.03 4.25
N TYR A 227 8.56 -11.48 5.43
CA TYR A 227 9.56 -12.05 6.35
C TYR A 227 9.03 -13.30 7.05
N VAL A 228 7.74 -13.36 7.38
CA VAL A 228 7.10 -14.58 7.91
C VAL A 228 7.15 -15.70 6.87
N LYS A 229 6.93 -15.40 5.59
CA LYS A 229 7.08 -16.38 4.49
C LYS A 229 8.50 -16.96 4.44
N ARG A 230 9.54 -16.14 4.66
CA ARG A 230 10.95 -16.58 4.75
C ARG A 230 11.27 -17.37 6.01
N LEU A 231 10.71 -16.95 7.14
CA LEU A 231 10.88 -17.65 8.41
C LEU A 231 10.36 -19.09 8.30
N ARG A 232 9.22 -19.29 7.63
CA ARG A 232 8.68 -20.63 7.36
C ARG A 232 9.64 -21.51 6.57
N PHE A 233 10.31 -20.95 5.55
CA PHE A 233 11.35 -21.65 4.81
C PHE A 233 12.54 -22.01 5.72
N LEU A 234 13.03 -21.07 6.54
CA LEU A 234 14.14 -21.29 7.46
C LEU A 234 13.82 -22.40 8.48
N ILE A 235 12.61 -22.40 9.05
CA ILE A 235 12.15 -23.44 9.98
C ILE A 235 12.21 -24.82 9.31
N CYS A 236 11.73 -24.94 8.06
CA CYS A 236 11.77 -26.21 7.33
C CYS A 236 13.21 -26.64 7.02
N ALA A 237 14.07 -25.70 6.62
CA ALA A 237 15.47 -25.96 6.32
C ALA A 237 16.26 -26.46 7.54
N VAL A 238 16.01 -25.88 8.71
CA VAL A 238 16.63 -26.32 9.98
C VAL A 238 16.07 -27.66 10.45
N SER A 239 14.76 -27.88 10.33
CA SER A 239 14.10 -29.11 10.81
C SER A 239 14.43 -30.34 9.95
N TYR A 240 14.64 -30.16 8.64
CA TYR A 240 14.87 -31.26 7.69
C TYR A 240 16.15 -31.05 6.87
N PRO A 241 17.35 -31.13 7.51
CA PRO A 241 18.62 -30.79 6.87
C PRO A 241 18.99 -31.73 5.72
N LYS A 242 18.65 -33.03 5.82
CA LYS A 242 18.90 -34.01 4.74
C LYS A 242 18.15 -33.63 3.47
N ARG A 243 16.85 -33.30 3.62
CA ARG A 243 15.99 -32.88 2.51
C ARG A 243 16.46 -31.56 1.90
N GLN A 244 16.91 -30.64 2.74
CA GLN A 244 17.43 -29.35 2.27
C GLN A 244 18.67 -29.51 1.37
N ARG A 245 19.57 -30.46 1.66
CA ARG A 245 20.75 -30.72 0.82
C ARG A 245 20.39 -31.26 -0.57
N GLU A 246 19.39 -32.13 -0.66
CA GLU A 246 18.86 -32.63 -1.94
C GLU A 246 18.32 -31.47 -2.77
N ARG A 247 17.53 -30.60 -2.15
CA ARG A 247 16.94 -29.42 -2.78
C ARG A 247 17.98 -28.39 -3.24
N ILE A 248 19.04 -28.19 -2.46
CA ILE A 248 20.18 -27.32 -2.84
C ILE A 248 20.90 -27.90 -4.06
N THR A 249 21.13 -29.23 -4.07
CA THR A 249 21.78 -29.90 -5.20
C THR A 249 20.92 -29.80 -6.46
N TRP A 250 19.61 -30.02 -6.33
CA TRP A 250 18.65 -29.82 -7.42
C TRP A 250 18.66 -28.37 -7.93
N LEU A 251 18.66 -27.38 -7.01
CA LEU A 251 18.67 -25.96 -7.36
C LEU A 251 19.92 -25.60 -8.18
N TRP A 252 21.08 -26.10 -7.76
CA TRP A 252 22.33 -25.91 -8.49
C TRP A 252 22.25 -26.46 -9.92
N HIS A 253 21.78 -27.70 -10.09
CA HIS A 253 21.62 -28.30 -11.42
C HIS A 253 20.58 -27.56 -12.25
N LYS A 254 19.53 -27.05 -11.60
CA LYS A 254 18.49 -26.26 -12.25
C LYS A 254 19.07 -24.97 -12.83
N ILE A 255 19.85 -24.21 -12.05
CA ILE A 255 20.50 -22.97 -12.50
C ILE A 255 21.46 -23.28 -13.66
N LYS A 256 22.34 -24.29 -13.52
CA LYS A 256 23.27 -24.71 -14.59
C LYS A 256 22.51 -25.07 -15.88
N SER A 257 21.42 -25.83 -15.76
CA SER A 257 20.59 -26.22 -16.91
C SER A 257 19.83 -25.04 -17.53
N ASP A 258 19.43 -24.04 -16.75
CA ASP A 258 18.72 -22.86 -17.23
C ASP A 258 19.67 -21.90 -17.97
N ARG A 259 20.93 -21.81 -17.54
CA ARG A 259 22.02 -21.14 -18.28
C ARG A 259 22.29 -21.82 -19.62
N ALA A 260 22.51 -23.13 -19.61
CA ALA A 260 22.78 -23.91 -20.83
C ALA A 260 21.63 -23.83 -21.85
N ARG A 261 20.37 -23.83 -21.38
CA ARG A 261 19.18 -23.73 -22.25
C ARG A 261 18.85 -22.31 -22.69
N GLY A 262 19.59 -21.31 -22.22
CA GLY A 262 19.27 -19.89 -22.42
C GLY A 262 17.85 -19.56 -21.97
N TYR A 263 17.36 -20.11 -20.86
CA TYR A 263 15.96 -19.92 -20.45
C TYR A 263 15.63 -18.45 -20.12
N LEU A 264 16.62 -17.71 -19.60
CA LEU A 264 16.61 -16.26 -19.44
C LEU A 264 16.48 -15.51 -20.79
N ARG A 265 16.99 -16.11 -21.86
CA ARG A 265 16.94 -15.62 -23.26
C ARG A 265 15.51 -15.69 -23.84
N ARG A 266 14.62 -16.55 -23.29
CA ARG A 266 13.23 -16.77 -23.79
C ARG A 266 12.13 -16.12 -22.93
N GLY A 267 12.30 -16.02 -21.61
CA GLY A 267 11.34 -15.34 -20.71
C GLY A 267 11.11 -13.87 -21.10
N LEU A 268 12.08 -13.26 -21.79
CA LEU A 268 12.02 -11.89 -22.29
C LEU A 268 11.03 -11.66 -23.43
N ASN A 269 10.56 -12.70 -24.13
CA ASN A 269 9.55 -12.54 -25.18
C ASN A 269 8.13 -12.32 -24.62
N SER A 270 7.88 -12.71 -23.37
CA SER A 270 6.58 -12.53 -22.69
C SER A 270 6.45 -11.17 -22.00
N LEU A 271 7.54 -10.63 -21.44
CA LEU A 271 7.61 -9.27 -20.89
C LEU A 271 7.97 -8.23 -21.97
N ARG A 272 7.33 -8.31 -23.14
CA ARG A 272 7.31 -7.17 -24.06
C ARG A 272 6.46 -6.07 -23.41
N PRO A 273 6.98 -4.86 -23.13
CA PRO A 273 6.13 -3.69 -23.17
C PRO A 273 5.62 -3.60 -24.60
N THR A 274 4.43 -4.16 -24.83
CA THR A 274 3.70 -4.01 -26.06
C THR A 274 3.53 -2.51 -26.29
N SER A 275 4.08 -2.08 -27.41
CA SER A 275 3.97 -0.72 -27.95
C SER A 275 4.85 0.35 -27.29
N TRP A 276 5.92 0.68 -27.99
CA TRP A 276 6.63 1.97 -27.98
C TRP A 276 5.68 3.20 -28.01
N LYS A 277 4.44 3.01 -28.49
CA LYS A 277 3.40 4.04 -28.63
C LYS A 277 2.26 3.94 -27.58
N GLY A 278 2.28 2.95 -26.69
CA GLY A 278 1.20 2.70 -25.72
C GLY A 278 1.26 3.61 -24.48
N LEU A 279 0.10 3.91 -23.89
CA LEU A 279 -0.06 4.76 -22.70
C LEU A 279 0.77 4.27 -21.50
N LYS A 280 0.90 2.94 -21.33
CA LYS A 280 1.73 2.30 -20.29
C LYS A 280 3.23 2.63 -20.45
N GLY A 281 3.73 2.71 -21.69
CA GLY A 281 5.12 3.08 -21.97
C GLY A 281 5.42 4.56 -21.75
N LYS A 282 4.43 5.44 -21.97
CA LYS A 282 4.54 6.88 -21.62
C LYS A 282 4.57 7.09 -20.11
N LEU A 283 3.74 6.35 -19.37
CA LEU A 283 3.68 6.46 -17.91
C LEU A 283 4.97 5.99 -17.23
N ALA A 284 5.57 4.90 -17.72
CA ALA A 284 6.88 4.44 -17.25
C ALA A 284 8.01 5.47 -17.51
N ARG A 285 8.01 6.17 -18.65
CA ARG A 285 8.99 7.24 -18.94
C ARG A 285 8.81 8.46 -18.04
N PHE A 286 7.57 8.80 -17.69
CA PHE A 286 7.25 9.94 -16.85
C PHE A 286 7.65 9.71 -15.38
N ILE A 287 7.39 8.50 -14.86
CA ILE A 287 7.69 8.15 -13.46
C ILE A 287 9.20 7.92 -13.25
N PHE A 288 9.89 7.27 -14.19
CA PHE A 288 11.28 6.84 -14.01
C PHE A 288 12.34 7.74 -14.67
N ARG A 289 11.97 8.88 -15.29
CA ARG A 289 12.90 9.79 -16.00
C ARG A 289 13.88 9.07 -16.94
N ALA A 290 13.48 7.94 -17.51
CA ALA A 290 14.37 7.06 -18.26
C ALA A 290 14.28 7.35 -19.76
N ASN A 291 15.15 8.24 -20.25
CA ASN A 291 15.66 8.17 -21.62
C ASN A 291 16.74 7.08 -21.77
N ALA A 292 16.96 6.27 -20.73
CA ALA A 292 17.98 5.24 -20.71
C ALA A 292 17.58 4.05 -21.59
N PHE A 293 18.34 3.84 -22.66
CA PHE A 293 18.31 2.61 -23.44
C PHE A 293 18.57 1.39 -22.52
N ILE A 294 17.89 0.28 -22.78
CA ILE A 294 17.91 -0.91 -21.92
C ILE A 294 18.51 -2.08 -22.70
N CYS A 295 19.47 -2.80 -22.10
CA CYS A 295 20.04 -4.01 -22.70
C CYS A 295 18.94 -5.06 -22.98
N ASN A 296 18.90 -5.60 -24.19
CA ASN A 296 17.92 -6.62 -24.59
C ASN A 296 18.20 -8.00 -23.99
N ASN A 297 19.36 -8.24 -23.38
CA ASN A 297 19.63 -9.50 -22.68
C ASN A 297 19.44 -9.31 -21.17
N CYS A 298 20.19 -8.42 -20.53
CA CYS A 298 20.18 -8.26 -19.07
C CYS A 298 19.22 -7.19 -18.51
N ARG A 299 18.55 -6.41 -19.36
CA ARG A 299 17.67 -5.30 -18.96
C ARG A 299 18.32 -4.21 -18.08
N ARG A 300 19.66 -4.16 -17.96
CA ARG A 300 20.39 -3.06 -17.29
C ARG A 300 20.19 -1.76 -18.10
N SER A 301 19.77 -0.69 -17.43
CA SER A 301 19.62 0.64 -18.03
C SER A 301 20.98 1.27 -18.29
N ARG A 302 21.09 1.97 -19.42
CA ARG A 302 22.25 2.79 -19.78
C ARG A 302 22.35 3.95 -18.78
N GLY A 303 23.32 3.87 -17.87
CA GLY A 303 23.66 4.98 -16.98
C GLY A 303 24.22 6.15 -17.78
N ALA A 304 23.91 7.38 -17.38
CA ALA A 304 24.48 8.57 -17.99
C ALA A 304 26.02 8.55 -17.81
N GLY A 305 26.76 8.35 -18.90
CA GLY A 305 28.24 8.30 -18.91
C GLY A 305 28.87 6.96 -19.33
N ASN A 306 28.08 5.89 -19.50
CA ASN A 306 28.59 4.54 -19.79
C ASN A 306 28.31 4.09 -21.24
N ASP A 307 28.53 4.98 -22.21
CA ASP A 307 28.22 4.74 -23.62
C ASP A 307 29.11 3.66 -24.26
N HIS A 308 30.34 3.52 -23.78
CA HIS A 308 31.30 2.53 -24.27
C HIS A 308 31.02 1.09 -23.79
N LEU A 309 30.08 0.88 -22.86
CA LEU A 309 29.76 -0.44 -22.28
C LEU A 309 28.58 -1.14 -22.98
N TYR A 310 28.09 -0.61 -24.09
CA TYR A 310 26.93 -1.11 -24.81
C TYR A 310 27.19 -1.28 -26.32
N MET A 311 26.83 -2.45 -26.84
CA MET A 311 26.95 -2.82 -28.26
C MET A 311 25.59 -2.81 -28.94
N VAL A 312 25.50 -2.20 -30.13
CA VAL A 312 24.29 -2.17 -30.96
C VAL A 312 24.44 -3.14 -32.12
N CYS A 313 23.36 -3.84 -32.47
CA CYS A 313 23.34 -4.70 -33.65
C CYS A 313 23.40 -3.85 -34.94
N GLN A 314 24.31 -4.20 -35.84
CA GLN A 314 24.56 -3.45 -37.09
C GLN A 314 23.64 -3.86 -38.25
N VAL A 315 22.81 -4.89 -38.08
CA VAL A 315 21.88 -5.35 -39.13
C VAL A 315 20.80 -4.29 -39.37
N ALA A 316 20.63 -3.88 -40.63
CA ALA A 316 19.63 -2.91 -41.05
C ALA A 316 18.22 -3.32 -40.56
N GLY A 317 17.56 -2.44 -39.79
CA GLY A 317 16.24 -2.68 -39.20
C GLY A 317 16.23 -3.39 -37.84
N CYS A 318 17.40 -3.78 -37.31
CA CYS A 318 17.51 -4.43 -36.00
C CYS A 318 17.95 -3.44 -34.90
N ASN A 319 17.01 -2.94 -34.10
CA ASN A 319 17.32 -2.04 -32.98
C ASN A 319 17.73 -2.80 -31.71
N ALA A 320 18.56 -3.83 -31.84
CA ALA A 320 18.99 -4.62 -30.69
C ALA A 320 20.23 -4.02 -30.02
N GLN A 321 20.24 -3.91 -28.68
CA GLN A 321 21.36 -3.39 -27.91
C GLN A 321 21.70 -4.34 -26.76
N TYR A 322 22.98 -4.55 -26.48
CA TYR A 322 23.48 -5.46 -25.45
C TYR A 322 24.54 -4.78 -24.60
N CYS A 323 24.65 -5.16 -23.32
CA CYS A 323 25.81 -4.81 -22.50
C CYS A 323 27.03 -5.63 -22.96
N ILE A 324 28.27 -5.16 -22.75
CA ILE A 324 29.48 -5.91 -23.17
C ILE A 324 29.50 -7.33 -22.56
N GLU A 325 29.23 -7.45 -21.25
CA GLU A 325 29.16 -8.76 -20.56
C GLU A 325 28.14 -9.68 -21.27
N CYS A 326 26.99 -9.12 -21.61
CA CYS A 326 25.91 -9.83 -22.28
C CYS A 326 26.27 -10.23 -23.69
N PHE A 327 27.09 -9.44 -24.37
CA PHE A 327 27.51 -9.63 -25.74
C PHE A 327 28.58 -10.73 -25.84
N ALA A 328 29.53 -10.76 -24.91
CA ALA A 328 30.51 -11.84 -24.80
C ALA A 328 29.82 -13.21 -24.67
N CYS A 329 28.75 -13.30 -23.87
CA CYS A 329 27.95 -14.52 -23.75
C CYS A 329 27.10 -14.87 -24.99
N LEU A 330 26.99 -13.99 -25.99
CA LEU A 330 26.17 -14.19 -27.17
C LEU A 330 26.94 -14.74 -28.38
N GLU A 331 28.25 -15.04 -28.24
CA GLU A 331 29.12 -15.55 -29.33
C GLU A 331 28.96 -14.72 -30.62
N ASN A 332 28.94 -13.39 -30.49
CA ASN A 332 28.75 -12.43 -31.58
C ASN A 332 27.46 -12.59 -32.40
N LYS A 333 26.45 -13.32 -31.92
CA LYS A 333 25.15 -13.47 -32.60
C LYS A 333 24.05 -12.67 -31.91
N CYS A 334 23.36 -11.84 -32.68
CA CYS A 334 22.24 -11.04 -32.17
C CYS A 334 21.06 -11.93 -31.81
N SER A 335 20.55 -11.86 -30.57
CA SER A 335 19.37 -12.63 -30.15
C SER A 335 18.05 -12.21 -30.84
N ARG A 336 18.06 -11.12 -31.63
CA ARG A 336 16.86 -10.59 -32.30
C ARG A 336 16.78 -10.92 -33.78
N CYS A 337 17.89 -10.77 -34.52
CA CYS A 337 17.94 -11.02 -35.95
C CYS A 337 18.82 -12.23 -36.32
N ASN A 338 19.47 -12.85 -35.33
CA ASN A 338 20.46 -13.91 -35.51
C ASN A 338 21.67 -13.53 -36.40
N GLY A 339 21.80 -12.24 -36.74
CA GLY A 339 22.93 -11.71 -37.49
C GLY A 339 24.19 -11.64 -36.63
N THR A 340 25.33 -11.82 -37.27
CA THR A 340 26.65 -11.60 -36.68
C THR A 340 26.83 -10.10 -36.40
N ILE A 341 27.31 -9.79 -35.21
CA ILE A 341 27.70 -8.43 -34.82
C ILE A 341 29.22 -8.47 -34.80
N GLU A 342 29.84 -7.89 -35.81
CA GLU A 342 31.30 -7.75 -35.84
C GLU A 342 31.72 -6.61 -34.92
N ARG A 343 32.70 -6.89 -34.07
CA ARG A 343 33.35 -5.89 -33.23
C ARG A 343 34.32 -5.14 -34.15
N LEU A 344 33.97 -3.91 -34.53
CA LEU A 344 34.90 -3.00 -35.18
C LEU A 344 35.88 -2.50 -34.12
N ASP A 345 36.87 -3.33 -33.77
CA ASP A 345 38.04 -2.83 -33.06
C ASP A 345 38.98 -2.22 -34.11
N SER A 346 39.00 -0.89 -34.17
CA SER A 346 40.24 -0.19 -34.43
C SER A 346 40.99 -0.15 -33.09
N ASP A 347 42.17 -0.74 -33.11
CA ASP A 347 43.24 -0.74 -32.09
C ASP A 347 43.33 -2.01 -31.23
N ASP A 348 44.32 -2.82 -31.62
CA ASP A 348 44.89 -3.94 -30.89
C ASP A 348 45.29 -3.55 -29.46
N SER A 349 44.60 -4.10 -28.46
CA SER A 349 45.19 -4.63 -27.21
C SER A 349 44.10 -4.89 -26.17
N ILE A 350 43.73 -6.16 -25.99
CA ILE A 350 43.48 -6.77 -24.68
C ILE A 350 43.56 -8.29 -24.86
N SER A 351 44.59 -8.82 -24.22
CA SER A 351 44.97 -10.20 -23.93
C SER A 351 44.02 -11.34 -24.34
N ASP A 352 44.58 -12.21 -25.17
CA ASP A 352 44.28 -13.64 -25.27
C ASP A 352 44.19 -14.28 -23.88
N CYS A 353 43.08 -14.97 -23.60
CA CYS A 353 43.02 -15.95 -22.52
C CYS A 353 43.73 -17.21 -23.02
N GLY A 354 45.06 -17.23 -22.92
CA GLY A 354 45.88 -18.36 -23.30
C GLY A 354 45.60 -19.57 -22.42
N ASP A 355 45.16 -20.65 -23.07
CA ASP A 355 45.44 -22.01 -22.63
C ASP A 355 46.96 -22.17 -22.54
N ASP A 356 47.50 -22.55 -21.39
CA ASP A 356 48.82 -23.16 -21.35
C ASP A 356 48.91 -24.27 -20.30
N SER A 357 49.12 -25.47 -20.84
CA SER A 357 49.35 -26.70 -20.11
C SER A 357 50.87 -26.94 -20.05
N GLY A 358 51.43 -26.80 -18.85
CA GLY A 358 52.60 -27.51 -18.32
C GLY A 358 53.97 -27.39 -19.02
N LEU A 359 54.97 -26.83 -18.32
CA LEU A 359 56.19 -27.54 -17.88
C LEU A 359 57.07 -26.60 -17.00
N PHE A 360 57.57 -27.13 -15.88
CA PHE A 360 58.70 -26.62 -15.05
C PHE A 360 60.00 -26.40 -15.90
N PRO A 361 61.14 -25.78 -15.45
CA PRO A 361 61.69 -25.71 -14.07
C PRO A 361 62.63 -24.50 -13.69
N TYR A 362 63.16 -24.51 -12.45
CA TYR A 362 64.33 -23.78 -11.87
C TYR A 362 64.31 -22.22 -11.90
N PHE A 363 64.49 -21.47 -10.82
CA PHE A 363 65.45 -21.52 -9.71
C PHE A 363 64.86 -20.85 -8.46
#